data_AF-A0A0G0SRM4-F1
#
_entry.id   AF-A0A0G0SRM4-F1
#
_cell.length_a   1.000
_cell.length_b   1.000
_cell.length_c   1.000
_cell.angle_alpha   90.00
_cell.angle_beta   90.00
_cell.angle_gamma   90.00
#
_symmetry.space_group_name_H-M   'P 1'
#
loop_
_entity.id
_entity.type
_entity.pdbx_description
1 polymer ?
#
loop_
_entity_poly.entity_id
_entity_poly.type
_entity_poly.pdbx_seq_one_letter_code
_entity_poly.pdbx_strand_id
1 'polypeptide(L)'
;MAEAAGNKNLKLPKLGDKFRLVFASDMVEAIMRASILSGTAGGIFLVAGDETDSKELAEVLVDEAKMTRLSVIQEEIGVEEIDKERVEETRKILGWKPVVTLREGIRETVRDFVMRADEEGRKRKSLNSKIKNLKYKDTETKRERFQEVVVEEIDEKYENIKDDLKDGEIVEGDTEEEEELVVGKKFEWEEMEIKPLIKKKEIPIDLNPPVTAVAVTPSLDKEGKFKWLKKVKWVGVIAILVGVIGGILSWPVVGVLGVVLSLEKPLKLVEENRISEALKLVVANTDKNKKAGDFLEGSGLGRWPMLNRVGELSGIAGGVLEIEGKLITLATTTEKINRALFEEGEIDWTGELLKLTDNMEETEIKAGILVGRLQELKRWIPGRWKPEVDRAIRTISEKLEMAGKFRDLSETVPEILGLDGKRREYMVLLQNEMEIRATGGFIGSYAILS
;
A
#
# COMPACT_ATOMS: atom_id res chain seq x y z
N MET A 1 16.49 -17.16 -6.38
CA MET A 1 15.92 -15.90 -5.83
C MET A 1 14.41 -15.96 -5.66
N ALA A 2 13.61 -15.96 -6.74
CA ALA A 2 12.13 -15.94 -6.64
C ALA A 2 11.55 -17.13 -5.84
N GLU A 3 12.13 -18.33 -6.00
CA GLU A 3 11.73 -19.51 -5.23
C GLU A 3 12.02 -19.35 -3.73
N ALA A 4 13.16 -18.76 -3.38
CA ALA A 4 13.52 -18.45 -2.00
C ALA A 4 12.55 -17.46 -1.37
N ALA A 5 12.27 -16.34 -2.06
CA ALA A 5 11.30 -15.33 -1.60
C ALA A 5 9.87 -15.90 -1.45
N GLY A 6 9.51 -16.89 -2.27
CA GLY A 6 8.23 -17.60 -2.19
C GLY A 6 8.20 -18.77 -1.21
N ASN A 7 9.28 -19.02 -0.45
CA ASN A 7 9.46 -20.18 0.43
C ASN A 7 9.12 -21.52 -0.26
N LYS A 8 9.62 -21.68 -1.50
CA LYS A 8 9.51 -22.91 -2.31
C LYS A 8 10.82 -23.69 -2.26
N ASN A 9 10.78 -24.95 -2.71
CA ASN A 9 11.99 -25.77 -2.83
C ASN A 9 12.94 -25.12 -3.84
N LEU A 10 14.22 -25.01 -3.48
CA LEU A 10 15.21 -24.36 -4.33
C LEU A 10 15.64 -25.30 -5.45
N LYS A 11 15.58 -24.83 -6.69
CA LYS A 11 16.14 -25.51 -7.85
C LYS A 11 17.52 -24.97 -8.16
N LEU A 12 18.55 -25.79 -7.99
CA LEU A 12 19.95 -25.38 -8.19
C LEU A 12 20.68 -26.34 -9.15
N PRO A 13 21.78 -25.89 -9.80
CA PRO A 13 22.67 -26.76 -10.56
C PRO A 13 23.23 -27.90 -9.70
N LYS A 14 23.81 -28.92 -10.34
CA LYS A 14 24.41 -30.06 -9.65
C LYS A 14 25.45 -29.62 -8.63
N LEU A 15 25.51 -30.35 -7.51
CA LEU A 15 26.56 -30.14 -6.52
C LEU A 15 27.94 -30.42 -7.14
N GLY A 16 28.85 -29.44 -7.02
CA GLY A 16 30.20 -29.52 -7.57
C GLY A 16 30.43 -28.65 -8.81
N ASP A 17 29.36 -28.24 -9.50
CA ASP A 17 29.47 -27.30 -10.61
C ASP A 17 29.78 -25.91 -10.06
N LYS A 18 30.84 -25.30 -10.58
CA LYS A 18 31.22 -23.92 -10.24
C LYS A 18 30.71 -22.97 -11.31
N PHE A 19 30.13 -21.87 -10.88
CA PHE A 19 29.62 -20.82 -11.75
C PHE A 19 30.00 -19.45 -11.19
N ARG A 20 29.80 -18.40 -11.99
CA ARG A 20 30.09 -17.02 -11.58
C ARG A 20 28.82 -16.19 -11.64
N LEU A 21 28.55 -15.47 -10.57
CA LEU A 21 27.43 -14.53 -10.49
C LEU A 21 27.97 -13.11 -10.39
N VAL A 22 27.39 -12.18 -11.14
CA VAL A 22 27.70 -10.75 -11.06
C VAL A 22 26.45 -10.00 -10.64
N PHE A 23 26.59 -9.07 -9.70
CA PHE A 23 25.48 -8.23 -9.30
C PHE A 23 25.17 -7.18 -10.37
N ALA A 24 23.90 -6.76 -10.49
CA ALA A 24 23.46 -5.94 -11.61
C ALA A 24 24.16 -4.57 -11.65
N SER A 25 24.41 -3.93 -10.50
CA SER A 25 25.11 -2.64 -10.46
C SER A 25 26.56 -2.77 -10.94
N ASP A 26 27.25 -3.82 -10.53
CA ASP A 26 28.64 -4.09 -10.93
C ASP A 26 28.73 -4.34 -12.45
N MET A 27 27.73 -5.03 -13.00
CA MET A 27 27.61 -5.23 -14.45
C MET A 27 27.39 -3.92 -15.20
N VAL A 28 26.51 -3.04 -14.69
CA VAL A 28 26.29 -1.70 -15.28
C VAL A 28 27.58 -0.88 -15.24
N GLU A 29 28.35 -0.94 -14.15
CA GLU A 29 29.63 -0.25 -14.06
C GLU A 29 30.63 -0.75 -15.12
N ALA A 30 30.70 -2.07 -15.34
CA ALA A 30 31.54 -2.64 -16.39
C ALA A 30 31.14 -2.12 -17.78
N ILE A 31 29.83 -2.04 -18.06
CA ILE A 31 29.29 -1.49 -19.31
C ILE A 31 29.65 -0.01 -19.46
N MET A 32 29.52 0.78 -18.40
CA MET A 32 29.87 2.20 -18.41
C MET A 32 31.36 2.41 -18.70
N ARG A 33 32.24 1.65 -18.02
CA ARG A 33 33.68 1.70 -18.25
C ARG A 33 34.04 1.31 -19.68
N ALA A 34 33.43 0.25 -20.21
CA ALA A 34 33.62 -0.17 -21.59
C ALA A 34 33.14 0.89 -22.60
N SER A 35 32.18 1.74 -22.22
CA SER A 35 31.66 2.80 -23.09
C SER A 35 32.49 4.09 -23.04
N ILE A 36 33.17 4.36 -21.93
CA ILE A 36 33.88 5.63 -21.68
C ILE A 36 35.38 5.51 -21.96
N LEU A 37 36.00 4.37 -21.66
CA LEU A 37 37.45 4.22 -21.80
C LEU A 37 37.87 4.25 -23.27
N SER A 38 38.85 5.09 -23.60
CA SER A 38 39.46 5.09 -24.93
C SER A 38 40.18 3.77 -25.19
N GLY A 39 39.91 3.13 -26.34
CA GLY A 39 40.56 1.86 -26.73
C GLY A 39 39.72 0.60 -26.47
N THR A 40 38.52 0.73 -25.91
CA THR A 40 37.56 -0.38 -25.77
C THR A 40 36.60 -0.51 -26.96
N ALA A 41 36.61 0.47 -27.87
CA ALA A 41 35.72 0.51 -29.03
C ALA A 41 35.88 -0.74 -29.93
N GLY A 42 34.77 -1.43 -30.18
CA GLY A 42 34.75 -2.67 -30.97
C GLY A 42 35.29 -3.91 -30.24
N GLY A 43 35.67 -3.78 -28.97
CA GLY A 43 36.11 -4.90 -28.14
C GLY A 43 34.96 -5.80 -27.69
N ILE A 44 35.26 -7.09 -27.48
CA ILE A 44 34.35 -8.05 -26.85
C ILE A 44 34.89 -8.33 -25.45
N PHE A 45 34.11 -7.96 -24.43
CA PHE A 45 34.48 -8.06 -23.03
C PHE A 45 33.66 -9.13 -22.33
N LEU A 46 34.33 -10.05 -21.64
CA LEU A 46 33.68 -11.10 -20.85
C LEU A 46 33.65 -10.67 -19.39
N VAL A 47 32.49 -10.22 -18.94
CA VAL A 47 32.28 -9.72 -17.58
C VAL A 47 31.67 -10.83 -16.72
N ALA A 48 32.38 -11.23 -15.68
CA ALA A 48 31.92 -12.23 -14.72
C ALA A 48 32.37 -11.87 -13.30
N GLY A 49 31.53 -12.20 -12.32
CA GLY A 49 31.86 -12.05 -10.91
C GLY A 49 32.75 -13.19 -10.40
N ASP A 50 32.73 -13.38 -9.09
CA ASP A 50 33.56 -14.38 -8.43
C ASP A 50 32.95 -15.78 -8.52
N GLU A 51 33.81 -16.79 -8.39
CA GLU A 51 33.46 -18.20 -8.54
C GLU A 51 32.74 -18.68 -7.26
N THR A 52 31.54 -19.22 -7.42
CA THR A 52 30.68 -19.76 -6.36
C THR A 52 30.21 -21.15 -6.75
N ASP A 53 29.76 -21.92 -5.76
CA ASP A 53 29.10 -23.21 -5.99
C ASP A 53 27.62 -23.20 -5.56
N SER A 54 26.89 -24.25 -5.93
CA SER A 54 25.48 -24.41 -5.57
C SER A 54 25.25 -24.52 -4.06
N LYS A 55 26.24 -24.98 -3.29
CA LYS A 55 26.10 -25.17 -1.83
C LYS A 55 26.14 -23.83 -1.12
N GLU A 56 27.14 -23.02 -1.41
CA GLU A 56 27.30 -21.66 -0.90
C GLU A 56 26.08 -20.80 -1.26
N LEU A 57 25.64 -20.88 -2.53
CA LEU A 57 24.43 -20.17 -2.97
C LEU A 57 23.19 -20.61 -2.19
N ALA A 58 22.99 -21.91 -1.95
CA ALA A 58 21.87 -22.42 -1.18
C ALA A 58 21.90 -21.93 0.28
N GLU A 59 23.06 -21.99 0.93
CA GLU A 59 23.23 -21.56 2.33
C GLU A 59 22.89 -20.08 2.49
N VAL A 60 23.43 -19.23 1.60
CA VAL A 60 23.17 -17.79 1.65
C VAL A 60 21.69 -17.47 1.35
N LEU A 61 21.06 -18.18 0.41
CA LEU A 61 19.63 -18.01 0.10
C LEU A 61 18.73 -18.39 1.27
N VAL A 62 19.01 -19.52 1.93
CA VAL A 62 18.22 -20.00 3.06
C VAL A 62 18.30 -19.03 4.24
N ASP A 63 19.51 -18.56 4.53
CA ASP A 63 19.81 -17.62 5.62
C ASP A 63 19.15 -16.25 5.37
N GLU A 64 19.44 -15.62 4.24
CA GLU A 64 18.97 -14.25 3.95
C GLU A 64 17.45 -14.20 3.67
N ALA A 65 16.86 -15.25 3.06
CA ALA A 65 15.40 -15.31 2.84
C ALA A 65 14.62 -15.87 4.04
N LYS A 66 15.30 -16.28 5.13
CA LYS A 66 14.70 -16.92 6.32
C LYS A 66 13.75 -18.06 5.94
N MET A 67 14.18 -18.93 5.03
CA MET A 67 13.35 -20.01 4.50
C MET A 67 13.03 -21.04 5.58
N THR A 68 11.78 -21.50 5.64
CA THR A 68 11.40 -22.63 6.51
C THR A 68 11.48 -23.97 5.79
N ARG A 69 11.49 -23.96 4.45
CA ARG A 69 11.66 -25.16 3.63
C ARG A 69 13.11 -25.25 3.17
N LEU A 70 13.79 -26.30 3.61
CA LEU A 70 15.22 -26.52 3.36
C LEU A 70 15.51 -27.49 2.20
N SER A 71 14.48 -28.02 1.53
CA SER A 71 14.69 -28.99 0.45
C SER A 71 15.23 -28.31 -0.80
N VAL A 72 16.44 -28.70 -1.20
CA VAL A 72 17.08 -28.31 -2.46
C VAL A 72 16.86 -29.44 -3.48
N ILE A 73 16.28 -29.10 -4.62
CA ILE A 73 16.13 -29.99 -5.78
C ILE A 73 17.26 -29.66 -6.74
N GLN A 74 18.06 -30.65 -7.09
CA GLN A 74 19.09 -30.50 -8.11
C GLN A 74 18.47 -30.72 -9.48
N GLU A 75 18.65 -29.76 -10.38
CA GLU A 75 18.29 -29.90 -11.79
C GLU A 75 19.55 -29.86 -12.65
N GLU A 76 19.54 -30.58 -13.77
CA GLU A 76 20.57 -30.49 -14.81
C GLU A 76 20.42 -29.15 -15.55
N ILE A 77 20.80 -28.08 -14.87
CA ILE A 77 20.93 -26.75 -15.47
C ILE A 77 22.32 -26.72 -16.09
N GLY A 78 22.39 -26.55 -17.41
CA GLY A 78 23.66 -26.39 -18.11
C GLY A 78 24.37 -25.12 -17.60
N VAL A 79 25.47 -25.31 -16.87
CA VAL A 79 26.36 -24.22 -16.49
C VAL A 79 27.37 -24.06 -17.63
N GLU A 80 27.36 -22.91 -18.29
CA GLU A 80 28.38 -22.60 -19.30
C GLU A 80 29.74 -22.43 -18.62
N GLU A 81 30.76 -23.14 -19.12
CA GLU A 81 32.12 -22.98 -18.66
C GLU A 81 32.68 -21.66 -19.18
N ILE A 82 32.98 -20.75 -18.25
CA ILE A 82 33.48 -19.41 -18.56
C ILE A 82 35.01 -19.44 -18.60
N ASP A 83 35.58 -18.93 -19.69
CA ASP A 83 37.02 -18.78 -19.87
C ASP A 83 37.61 -17.80 -18.83
N LYS A 84 38.38 -18.35 -17.87
CA LYS A 84 38.98 -17.60 -16.76
C LYS A 84 40.01 -16.58 -17.24
N GLU A 85 40.73 -16.87 -18.32
CA GLU A 85 41.77 -15.99 -18.84
C GLU A 85 41.15 -14.72 -19.43
N ARG A 86 40.08 -14.87 -20.22
CA ARG A 86 39.36 -13.73 -20.82
C ARG A 86 38.68 -12.82 -19.80
N VAL A 87 38.21 -13.38 -18.68
CA VAL A 87 37.66 -12.57 -17.58
C VAL A 87 38.74 -11.69 -16.95
N GLU A 88 39.93 -12.25 -16.69
CA GLU A 88 41.04 -11.49 -16.11
C GLU A 88 41.64 -10.46 -17.08
N GLU A 89 41.68 -10.76 -18.38
CA GLU A 89 42.01 -9.77 -19.41
C GLU A 89 41.00 -8.61 -19.42
N THR A 90 39.70 -8.92 -19.38
CA THR A 90 38.63 -7.92 -19.34
C THR A 90 38.76 -7.04 -18.09
N ARG A 91 39.00 -7.62 -16.91
CA ARG A 91 39.21 -6.89 -15.65
C ARG A 91 40.40 -5.93 -15.74
N LYS A 92 41.50 -6.34 -16.37
CA LYS A 92 42.68 -5.49 -16.59
C LYS A 92 42.41 -4.35 -17.57
N ILE A 93 41.76 -4.63 -18.71
CA ILE A 93 41.49 -3.62 -19.74
C ILE A 93 40.51 -2.56 -19.22
N LEU A 94 39.44 -2.98 -18.53
CA LEU A 94 38.42 -2.06 -18.01
C LEU A 94 38.80 -1.43 -16.65
N GLY A 95 39.88 -1.90 -16.03
CA GLY A 95 40.23 -1.54 -14.65
C GLY A 95 39.10 -1.83 -13.66
N TRP A 96 38.31 -2.87 -13.93
CA TRP A 96 37.05 -3.18 -13.25
C TRP A 96 37.17 -4.46 -12.44
N LYS A 97 36.51 -4.49 -11.28
CA LYS A 97 36.31 -5.66 -10.45
C LYS A 97 34.92 -5.59 -9.81
N PRO A 98 34.26 -6.73 -9.56
CA PRO A 98 33.02 -6.74 -8.78
C PRO A 98 33.31 -6.20 -7.38
N VAL A 99 32.42 -5.34 -6.89
CA VAL A 99 32.52 -4.73 -5.56
C VAL A 99 31.52 -5.39 -4.62
N VAL A 100 30.34 -5.73 -5.13
CA VAL A 100 29.25 -6.32 -4.34
C VAL A 100 29.50 -7.80 -4.13
N THR A 101 29.57 -8.20 -2.86
CA THR A 101 29.76 -9.61 -2.50
C THR A 101 28.53 -10.44 -2.83
N LEU A 102 28.69 -11.76 -3.01
CA LEU A 102 27.58 -12.67 -3.27
C LEU A 102 26.48 -12.53 -2.20
N ARG A 103 26.85 -12.50 -0.92
CA ARG A 103 25.90 -12.38 0.20
C ARG A 103 25.12 -11.07 0.16
N GLU A 104 25.80 -9.96 -0.08
CA GLU A 104 25.17 -8.64 -0.17
C GLU A 104 24.21 -8.55 -1.36
N GLY A 105 24.65 -8.98 -2.55
CA GLY A 105 23.82 -8.99 -3.75
C GLY A 105 22.59 -9.90 -3.59
N ILE A 106 22.73 -11.06 -2.94
CA ILE A 106 21.61 -11.95 -2.63
C ILE A 106 20.63 -11.28 -1.66
N ARG A 107 21.11 -10.68 -0.58
CA ARG A 107 20.27 -9.99 0.41
C ARG A 107 19.40 -8.92 -0.23
N GLU A 108 20.00 -8.05 -1.05
CA GLU A 108 19.27 -6.98 -1.74
C GLU A 108 18.26 -7.53 -2.74
N THR A 109 18.67 -8.52 -3.53
CA THR A 109 17.80 -9.14 -4.54
C THR A 109 16.63 -9.85 -3.88
N VAL A 110 16.86 -10.66 -2.85
CA VAL A 110 15.81 -11.37 -2.10
C VAL A 110 14.85 -10.38 -1.46
N ARG A 111 15.35 -9.28 -0.88
CA ARG A 111 14.49 -8.22 -0.30
C ARG A 111 13.55 -7.64 -1.35
N ASP A 112 14.03 -7.30 -2.54
CA ASP A 112 13.20 -6.81 -3.65
C ASP A 112 12.14 -7.85 -4.07
N PHE A 113 12.52 -9.13 -4.22
CA PHE A 113 11.57 -10.19 -4.54
C PHE A 113 10.52 -10.41 -3.46
N VAL A 114 10.86 -10.32 -2.17
CA VAL A 114 9.91 -10.44 -1.06
C VAL A 114 8.93 -9.26 -1.08
N MET A 115 9.42 -8.03 -1.30
CA MET A 115 8.56 -6.85 -1.42
C MET A 115 7.56 -6.98 -2.57
N ARG A 116 8.02 -7.41 -3.75
CA ARG A 116 7.16 -7.67 -4.92
C ARG A 116 6.14 -8.78 -4.66
N ALA A 117 6.57 -9.87 -4.03
CA ALA A 117 5.69 -10.99 -3.69
C ALA A 117 4.59 -10.58 -2.70
N ASP A 118 4.91 -9.76 -1.70
CA ASP A 118 3.91 -9.22 -0.77
C ASP A 118 2.95 -8.25 -1.47
N GLU A 119 3.46 -7.37 -2.35
CA GLU A 119 2.62 -6.46 -3.12
C GLU A 119 1.64 -7.21 -4.05
N GLU A 120 2.13 -8.23 -4.77
CA GLU A 120 1.27 -9.11 -5.57
C GLU A 120 0.25 -9.86 -4.72
N GLY A 121 0.65 -10.34 -3.54
CA GLY A 121 -0.23 -10.98 -2.56
C GLY A 121 -1.36 -10.05 -2.10
N ARG A 122 -1.05 -8.78 -1.82
CA ARG A 122 -2.04 -7.74 -1.47
C ARG A 122 -2.97 -7.44 -2.63
N LYS A 123 -2.45 -7.32 -3.86
CA LYS A 123 -3.25 -7.11 -5.09
C LYS A 123 -4.21 -8.28 -5.33
N ARG A 124 -3.76 -9.53 -5.20
CA ARG A 124 -4.60 -10.73 -5.34
C ARG A 124 -5.67 -10.83 -4.27
N LYS A 125 -5.36 -10.52 -3.00
CA LYS A 125 -6.37 -10.46 -1.92
C LYS A 125 -7.44 -9.39 -2.19
N SER A 126 -7.03 -8.21 -2.67
CA SER A 126 -7.94 -7.14 -3.08
C SER A 126 -8.88 -7.59 -4.21
N LEU A 127 -8.34 -8.20 -5.28
CA LEU A 127 -9.13 -8.77 -6.38
C LEU A 127 -10.09 -9.87 -5.92
N ASN A 128 -9.62 -10.82 -5.11
CA ASN A 128 -10.47 -11.90 -4.57
C ASN A 128 -11.57 -11.36 -3.65
N SER A 129 -11.30 -10.32 -2.86
CA SER A 129 -12.33 -9.66 -2.06
C SER A 129 -13.38 -8.96 -2.91
N LYS A 130 -12.99 -8.31 -4.02
CA LYS A 130 -13.91 -7.73 -5.00
C LYS A 130 -14.78 -8.80 -5.67
N ILE A 131 -14.18 -9.91 -6.10
CA ILE A 131 -14.90 -11.03 -6.73
C ILE A 131 -15.87 -11.69 -5.74
N LYS A 132 -15.47 -11.89 -4.48
CA LYS A 132 -16.34 -12.46 -3.43
C LYS A 132 -17.52 -11.53 -3.14
N ASN A 133 -17.30 -10.21 -3.10
CA ASN A 133 -18.36 -9.22 -2.93
C ASN A 133 -19.32 -9.17 -4.14
N LEU A 134 -18.81 -9.33 -5.36
CA LEU A 134 -19.65 -9.44 -6.56
C LEU A 134 -20.53 -10.69 -6.54
N LYS A 135 -19.98 -11.85 -6.15
CA LYS A 135 -20.77 -13.10 -6.02
C LYS A 135 -21.83 -13.03 -4.91
N TYR A 136 -21.54 -12.35 -3.80
CA TYR A 136 -22.53 -12.12 -2.73
C TYR A 136 -23.66 -11.20 -3.20
N LYS A 137 -23.34 -10.18 -4.00
CA LYS A 137 -24.33 -9.24 -4.55
C LYS A 137 -25.29 -9.91 -5.55
N ASP A 138 -24.80 -10.87 -6.34
CA ASP A 138 -25.63 -11.68 -7.26
C ASP A 138 -26.46 -12.78 -6.55
N THR A 139 -26.08 -13.18 -5.33
CA THR A 139 -26.88 -14.13 -4.53
C THR A 139 -27.93 -13.42 -3.66
N GLU A 140 -27.72 -12.17 -3.26
CA GLU A 140 -28.75 -11.35 -2.60
C GLU A 140 -29.88 -10.93 -3.56
N THR A 141 -29.58 -10.54 -4.81
CA THR A 141 -30.63 -10.20 -5.81
C THR A 141 -31.47 -11.39 -6.26
N LYS A 142 -31.01 -12.64 -6.04
CA LYS A 142 -31.80 -13.85 -6.31
C LYS A 142 -32.57 -14.39 -5.10
N ARG A 143 -32.38 -13.84 -3.90
CA ARG A 143 -33.03 -14.32 -2.66
C ARG A 143 -34.24 -13.50 -2.18
N GLU A 144 -34.68 -12.48 -2.92
CA GLU A 144 -35.87 -11.69 -2.54
C GLU A 144 -37.24 -12.37 -2.80
N ARG A 145 -37.28 -13.65 -3.17
CA ARG A 145 -38.52 -14.43 -3.12
C ARG A 145 -38.22 -15.82 -2.60
N PHE A 146 -38.30 -16.01 -1.29
CA PHE A 146 -38.90 -17.14 -0.56
C PHE A 146 -38.55 -16.94 0.92
N GLN A 147 -39.55 -16.54 1.72
CA GLN A 147 -39.48 -16.64 3.17
C GLN A 147 -39.80 -18.09 3.54
N GLU A 148 -38.82 -18.82 4.04
CA GLU A 148 -39.04 -20.04 4.81
C GLU A 148 -38.53 -19.78 6.22
N VAL A 149 -39.44 -19.94 7.18
CA VAL A 149 -39.22 -19.73 8.62
C VAL A 149 -38.51 -20.98 9.14
N VAL A 150 -37.22 -20.85 9.45
CA VAL A 150 -36.48 -21.87 10.23
C VAL A 150 -36.41 -21.38 11.67
N VAL A 151 -37.01 -22.18 12.56
CA VAL A 151 -36.96 -22.05 14.01
C VAL A 151 -35.62 -22.59 14.50
N GLU A 152 -34.89 -21.81 15.29
CA GLU A 152 -33.70 -22.28 16.03
C GLU A 152 -34.16 -23.09 17.25
N GLU A 153 -33.74 -24.36 17.34
CA GLU A 153 -33.67 -25.09 18.60
C GLU A 153 -32.29 -24.85 19.23
N ILE A 154 -32.34 -24.44 20.50
CA ILE A 154 -31.23 -24.31 21.43
C ILE A 154 -30.92 -25.72 21.94
N ASP A 155 -29.67 -26.16 21.85
CA ASP A 155 -29.16 -27.24 22.70
C ASP A 155 -27.90 -26.79 23.45
N GLU A 156 -28.01 -26.92 24.77
CA GLU A 156 -26.97 -26.71 25.77
C GLU A 156 -26.08 -27.96 25.93
N LYS A 157 -24.86 -27.69 26.45
CA LYS A 157 -23.93 -28.59 27.17
C LYS A 157 -23.17 -29.67 26.40
N TYR A 158 -21.84 -29.62 26.50
CA TYR A 158 -21.11 -30.49 27.43
C TYR A 158 -19.82 -29.83 27.94
N GLU A 159 -19.47 -30.26 29.15
CA GLU A 159 -18.42 -29.80 30.08
C GLU A 159 -16.99 -30.31 29.78
N ASN A 160 -16.05 -29.65 30.46
CA ASN A 160 -14.79 -30.14 31.04
C ASN A 160 -13.64 -30.56 30.10
N ILE A 161 -12.54 -29.81 30.16
CA ILE A 161 -11.24 -30.25 30.72
C ILE A 161 -10.52 -28.98 31.23
N LYS A 162 -10.22 -28.96 32.53
CA LYS A 162 -9.21 -28.14 33.21
C LYS A 162 -8.28 -29.09 33.97
N ASP A 163 -7.10 -28.56 34.31
CA ASP A 163 -5.96 -29.16 35.02
C ASP A 163 -4.90 -29.67 34.01
N ASP A 164 -3.65 -29.21 33.96
CA ASP A 164 -2.73 -28.72 35.00
C ASP A 164 -1.76 -27.64 34.45
N LEU A 165 -1.46 -26.63 35.26
CA LEU A 165 -0.10 -26.13 35.57
C LEU A 165 -0.20 -24.80 36.33
N LYS A 166 0.13 -24.87 37.62
CA LYS A 166 0.25 -23.77 38.55
C LYS A 166 1.73 -23.48 38.83
N ASP A 167 1.95 -22.19 39.06
CA ASP A 167 2.91 -21.54 39.97
C ASP A 167 4.42 -21.78 39.77
N GLY A 168 5.07 -20.74 39.27
CA GLY A 168 6.51 -20.47 39.46
C GLY A 168 6.71 -18.98 39.70
N GLU A 169 7.35 -18.65 40.81
CA GLU A 169 7.46 -17.36 41.48
C GLU A 169 8.00 -16.19 40.63
N ILE A 170 7.46 -15.01 40.89
CA ILE A 170 8.07 -13.72 40.54
C ILE A 170 9.02 -13.36 41.69
N VAL A 171 10.31 -13.32 41.39
CA VAL A 171 11.33 -12.68 42.23
C VAL A 171 11.82 -11.45 41.46
N GLU A 172 11.48 -10.26 41.98
CA GLU A 172 12.11 -8.99 41.62
C GLU A 172 13.54 -8.96 42.19
N GLY A 173 14.50 -8.62 41.34
CA GLY A 173 15.87 -8.35 41.73
C GLY A 173 16.57 -7.54 40.64
N ASP A 174 16.75 -6.25 40.91
CA ASP A 174 17.61 -5.34 40.12
C ASP A 174 19.05 -5.85 40.12
N THR A 175 19.66 -6.00 38.93
CA THR A 175 21.11 -5.84 38.78
C THR A 175 21.45 -5.51 37.33
N GLU A 176 22.18 -4.40 37.16
CA GLU A 176 22.91 -4.02 35.95
C GLU A 176 23.96 -5.10 35.63
N GLU A 177 24.01 -5.61 34.40
CA GLU A 177 25.22 -6.27 33.86
C GLU A 177 25.19 -6.34 32.33
N GLU A 178 26.40 -6.26 31.77
CA GLU A 178 26.77 -5.95 30.39
C GLU A 178 26.31 -6.99 29.35
N GLU A 179 25.80 -6.53 28.20
CA GLU A 179 25.54 -7.39 27.03
C GLU A 179 26.86 -7.76 26.33
N GLU A 180 27.45 -8.89 26.71
CA GLU A 180 28.43 -9.60 25.88
C GLU A 180 27.73 -10.35 24.72
N LEU A 181 28.15 -10.00 23.50
CA LEU A 181 27.79 -10.66 22.25
C LEU A 181 28.24 -12.13 22.24
N VAL A 182 27.30 -13.06 22.44
CA VAL A 182 27.54 -14.50 22.19
C VAL A 182 27.51 -14.78 20.69
N VAL A 183 28.70 -14.76 20.09
CA VAL A 183 29.01 -15.28 18.76
C VAL A 183 29.07 -16.81 18.80
N GLY A 184 28.34 -17.46 17.89
CA GLY A 184 28.75 -18.74 17.31
C GLY A 184 28.10 -20.01 17.87
N LYS A 185 26.82 -20.26 17.54
CA LYS A 185 26.31 -21.64 17.49
C LYS A 185 26.72 -22.26 16.16
N LYS A 186 27.77 -23.08 16.20
CA LYS A 186 28.24 -23.92 15.09
C LYS A 186 27.16 -25.01 14.85
N PHE A 187 26.43 -24.91 13.75
CA PHE A 187 25.47 -25.94 13.34
C PHE A 187 26.24 -27.12 12.72
N GLU A 188 26.22 -28.27 13.40
CA GLU A 188 26.65 -29.54 12.82
C GLU A 188 25.51 -30.09 11.95
N TRP A 189 25.82 -30.35 10.68
CA TRP A 189 24.89 -30.91 9.71
C TRP A 189 24.98 -32.43 9.74
N GLU A 190 24.02 -33.09 10.39
CA GLU A 190 23.74 -34.50 10.12
C GLU A 190 22.89 -34.63 8.84
N GLU A 191 23.45 -35.37 7.89
CA GLU A 191 22.92 -35.91 6.63
C GLU A 191 21.50 -35.48 6.21
N MET A 192 21.44 -34.51 5.27
CA MET A 192 20.24 -34.27 4.47
C MET A 192 19.97 -35.46 3.54
N GLU A 193 18.94 -36.27 3.85
CA GLU A 193 18.41 -37.29 2.92
C GLU A 193 17.81 -36.63 1.66
N ILE A 194 18.50 -36.77 0.53
CA ILE A 194 18.01 -36.38 -0.80
C ILE A 194 17.24 -37.57 -1.40
N LYS A 195 15.91 -37.48 -1.53
CA LYS A 195 15.08 -38.49 -2.21
C LYS A 195 14.57 -37.97 -3.56
N PRO A 196 14.83 -38.66 -4.68
CA PRO A 196 14.22 -38.31 -5.97
C PRO A 196 12.77 -38.84 -6.02
N LEU A 197 11.80 -37.95 -6.24
CA LEU A 197 10.38 -38.30 -6.36
C LEU A 197 9.87 -38.04 -7.78
N ILE A 198 9.62 -39.12 -8.54
CA ILE A 198 8.71 -39.13 -9.68
C ILE A 198 7.64 -40.18 -9.40
N LYS A 199 6.37 -39.79 -9.35
CA LYS A 199 5.22 -40.68 -9.61
C LYS A 199 3.96 -39.90 -9.97
N LYS A 200 3.41 -40.18 -11.16
CA LYS A 200 2.06 -39.82 -11.63
C LYS A 200 1.02 -40.58 -10.79
N LYS A 201 -0.11 -39.93 -10.46
CA LYS A 201 -1.27 -40.57 -9.81
C LYS A 201 -2.56 -40.19 -10.54
N GLU A 202 -3.28 -41.19 -11.01
CA GLU A 202 -4.64 -41.10 -11.53
C GLU A 202 -5.66 -41.20 -10.37
N ILE A 203 -6.81 -40.54 -10.50
CA ILE A 203 -7.89 -40.52 -9.52
C ILE A 203 -9.15 -41.13 -10.18
N PRO A 204 -9.80 -42.13 -9.59
CA PRO A 204 -11.15 -42.53 -9.99
C PRO A 204 -12.21 -41.77 -9.18
N ILE A 205 -13.32 -41.45 -9.85
CA ILE A 205 -14.52 -40.82 -9.29
C ILE A 205 -15.54 -41.93 -8.98
N ASP A 206 -16.15 -41.89 -7.80
CA ASP A 206 -17.28 -42.76 -7.43
C ASP A 206 -18.56 -41.92 -7.24
N LEU A 207 -19.68 -42.46 -7.72
CA LEU A 207 -21.00 -41.85 -7.79
C LEU A 207 -21.99 -42.75 -7.05
N ASN A 208 -22.54 -42.30 -5.92
CA ASN A 208 -23.92 -42.58 -5.51
C ASN A 208 -24.32 -41.82 -4.22
N PRO A 209 -25.54 -41.28 -4.12
CA PRO A 209 -26.10 -40.75 -2.87
C PRO A 209 -27.09 -41.74 -2.22
N PRO A 210 -27.27 -41.72 -0.89
CA PRO A 210 -28.40 -42.41 -0.27
C PRO A 210 -29.59 -41.46 -0.03
N VAL A 211 -30.76 -41.99 -0.36
CA VAL A 211 -32.10 -41.51 -0.06
C VAL A 211 -32.46 -41.87 1.38
N THR A 212 -33.13 -41.00 2.12
CA THR A 212 -33.99 -41.42 3.24
C THR A 212 -35.13 -40.44 3.46
N ALA A 213 -36.35 -40.97 3.44
CA ALA A 213 -37.60 -40.27 3.71
C ALA A 213 -37.99 -40.44 5.18
N VAL A 214 -38.51 -39.40 5.82
CA VAL A 214 -39.14 -39.48 7.15
C VAL A 214 -40.50 -38.79 7.11
N ALA A 215 -41.49 -39.48 7.65
CA ALA A 215 -42.91 -39.15 7.62
C ALA A 215 -43.29 -38.09 8.68
N VAL A 216 -44.30 -37.29 8.33
CA VAL A 216 -44.93 -36.25 9.15
C VAL A 216 -46.18 -36.81 9.84
N THR A 217 -46.36 -36.50 11.12
CA THR A 217 -47.69 -36.41 11.76
C THR A 217 -47.77 -35.14 12.60
N PRO A 218 -48.91 -34.41 12.60
CA PRO A 218 -49.08 -33.23 13.44
C PRO A 218 -49.99 -33.53 14.63
N SER A 219 -49.62 -33.03 15.81
CA SER A 219 -50.56 -32.81 16.91
C SER A 219 -50.58 -31.34 17.29
N LEU A 220 -51.80 -30.79 17.26
CA LEU A 220 -52.18 -29.50 17.81
C LEU A 220 -52.12 -29.56 19.33
N ASP A 221 -51.60 -28.51 19.96
CA ASP A 221 -52.24 -28.02 21.18
C ASP A 221 -52.14 -26.50 21.30
N LYS A 222 -53.29 -25.88 21.54
CA LYS A 222 -53.48 -24.46 21.85
C LYS A 222 -53.73 -24.38 23.35
N GLU A 223 -53.06 -23.47 24.04
CA GLU A 223 -53.69 -22.44 24.89
C GLU A 223 -52.64 -21.75 25.79
N GLY A 224 -52.53 -20.43 25.67
CA GLY A 224 -51.63 -19.63 26.50
C GLY A 224 -51.97 -18.14 26.41
N LYS A 225 -53.05 -17.75 27.08
CA LYS A 225 -53.65 -16.41 27.09
C LYS A 225 -52.72 -15.31 27.62
N PHE A 226 -52.25 -14.47 26.70
CA PHE A 226 -52.47 -13.01 26.66
C PHE A 226 -52.61 -12.27 28.01
N LYS A 227 -51.47 -11.88 28.61
CA LYS A 227 -51.37 -10.79 29.63
C LYS A 227 -50.24 -9.78 29.34
N TRP A 228 -49.85 -9.61 28.07
CA TRP A 228 -48.74 -8.73 27.63
C TRP A 228 -49.18 -7.46 26.87
N LEU A 229 -50.39 -6.92 27.08
CA LEU A 229 -50.85 -5.74 26.32
C LEU A 229 -50.73 -4.38 27.02
N LYS A 230 -50.30 -4.32 28.28
CA LYS A 230 -50.05 -3.03 28.96
C LYS A 230 -48.57 -2.60 28.99
N LYS A 231 -47.61 -3.51 28.80
CA LYS A 231 -46.17 -3.17 28.67
C LYS A 231 -45.75 -2.75 27.25
N VAL A 232 -46.50 -3.15 26.22
CA VAL A 232 -46.19 -2.84 24.80
C VAL A 232 -46.38 -1.35 24.47
N LYS A 233 -47.28 -0.63 25.16
CA LYS A 233 -47.48 0.80 24.93
C LYS A 233 -46.27 1.66 25.35
N TRP A 234 -45.58 1.30 26.44
CA TRP A 234 -44.37 2.00 26.86
C TRP A 234 -43.15 1.66 26.01
N VAL A 235 -43.02 0.40 25.56
CA VAL A 235 -41.95 0.00 24.63
C VAL A 235 -42.11 0.72 23.29
N GLY A 236 -43.34 0.88 22.79
CA GLY A 236 -43.59 1.66 21.57
C GLY A 236 -43.24 3.14 21.72
N VAL A 237 -43.58 3.77 22.85
CA VAL A 237 -43.20 5.17 23.11
C VAL A 237 -41.70 5.34 23.28
N ILE A 238 -41.02 4.42 23.98
CA ILE A 238 -39.55 4.43 24.12
C ILE A 238 -38.89 4.18 22.76
N ALA A 239 -39.39 3.28 21.92
CA ALA A 239 -38.85 3.04 20.58
C ALA A 239 -39.03 4.25 19.66
N ILE A 240 -40.16 4.97 19.74
CA ILE A 240 -40.37 6.22 19.02
C ILE A 240 -39.45 7.32 19.57
N LEU A 241 -39.29 7.44 20.89
CA LEU A 241 -38.40 8.42 21.50
C LEU A 241 -36.93 8.15 21.14
N VAL A 242 -36.49 6.89 21.17
CA VAL A 242 -35.15 6.45 20.75
C VAL A 242 -34.97 6.62 19.25
N GLY A 243 -36.02 6.42 18.44
CA GLY A 243 -36.00 6.67 17.00
C GLY A 243 -35.90 8.17 16.67
N VAL A 244 -36.64 9.02 17.38
CA VAL A 244 -36.61 10.49 17.21
C VAL A 244 -35.30 11.06 17.73
N ILE A 245 -34.85 10.66 18.91
CA ILE A 245 -33.54 11.04 19.47
C ILE A 245 -32.43 10.51 18.57
N GLY A 246 -32.52 9.25 18.10
CA GLY A 246 -31.57 8.67 17.15
C GLY A 246 -31.55 9.40 15.80
N GLY A 247 -32.70 9.86 15.30
CA GLY A 247 -32.83 10.69 14.10
C GLY A 247 -32.20 12.07 14.27
N ILE A 248 -32.51 12.75 15.38
CA ILE A 248 -31.98 14.07 15.72
C ILE A 248 -30.45 14.01 15.95
N LEU A 249 -29.95 12.95 16.59
CA LEU A 249 -28.52 12.77 16.86
C LEU A 249 -27.74 12.25 15.65
N SER A 250 -28.37 11.49 14.75
CA SER A 250 -27.70 11.00 13.54
C SER A 250 -27.57 12.06 12.45
N TRP A 251 -28.50 13.02 12.37
CA TRP A 251 -28.47 14.11 11.40
C TRP A 251 -27.13 14.89 11.37
N PRO A 252 -26.60 15.41 12.50
CA PRO A 252 -25.33 16.13 12.50
C PRO A 252 -24.15 15.21 12.13
N VAL A 253 -24.14 13.96 12.59
CA VAL A 253 -23.08 12.99 12.27
C VAL A 253 -23.05 12.66 10.78
N VAL A 254 -24.21 12.43 10.17
CA VAL A 254 -24.34 12.15 8.72
C VAL A 254 -24.00 13.38 7.89
N GLY A 255 -24.38 14.59 8.35
CA GLY A 255 -24.03 15.84 7.69
C GLY A 255 -22.52 16.06 7.63
N VAL A 256 -21.83 15.91 8.77
CA VAL A 256 -20.39 16.11 8.88
C VAL A 256 -19.62 15.02 8.13
N LEU A 257 -20.02 13.75 8.24
CA LEU A 257 -19.44 12.67 7.43
C LEU A 257 -19.70 12.86 5.94
N GLY A 258 -20.87 13.39 5.56
CA GLY A 258 -21.19 13.72 4.19
C GLY A 258 -20.23 14.73 3.60
N VAL A 259 -19.83 15.75 4.37
CA VAL A 259 -18.81 16.74 3.95
C VAL A 259 -17.46 16.06 3.74
N VAL A 260 -16.98 15.28 4.72
CA VAL A 260 -15.71 14.54 4.64
C VAL A 260 -15.68 13.60 3.43
N LEU A 261 -16.79 12.94 3.13
CA LEU A 261 -16.90 11.99 2.01
C LEU A 261 -17.18 12.67 0.66
N SER A 262 -17.50 13.97 0.64
CA SER A 262 -17.82 14.71 -0.59
C SER A 262 -16.64 15.41 -1.26
N LEU A 263 -15.43 15.20 -0.75
CA LEU A 263 -14.15 15.75 -1.24
C LEU A 263 -13.93 15.59 -2.75
N GLU A 264 -14.50 14.55 -3.37
CA GLU A 264 -14.33 14.34 -4.81
C GLU A 264 -14.98 15.42 -5.67
N LYS A 265 -16.04 16.10 -5.21
CA LYS A 265 -16.81 17.00 -6.07
C LYS A 265 -16.09 18.32 -6.34
N PRO A 266 -15.55 19.05 -5.34
CA PRO A 266 -14.79 20.27 -5.61
C PRO A 266 -13.53 19.98 -6.44
N LEU A 267 -12.85 18.86 -6.17
CA LEU A 267 -11.69 18.42 -6.94
C LEU A 267 -12.02 18.19 -8.42
N LYS A 268 -13.12 17.48 -8.73
CA LYS A 268 -13.56 17.28 -10.12
C LYS A 268 -13.90 18.60 -10.82
N LEU A 269 -14.49 19.57 -10.12
CA LEU A 269 -14.77 20.88 -10.70
C LEU A 269 -13.49 21.68 -10.98
N VAL A 270 -12.45 21.52 -10.16
CA VAL A 270 -11.12 22.10 -10.43
C VAL A 270 -10.50 21.43 -11.66
N GLU A 271 -10.60 20.11 -11.80
CA GLU A 271 -10.14 19.37 -12.99
C GLU A 271 -10.89 19.80 -14.27
N GLU A 272 -12.18 20.14 -14.16
CA GLU A 272 -13.01 20.68 -15.25
C GLU A 272 -12.77 22.18 -15.52
N ASN A 273 -11.80 22.82 -14.85
CA ASN A 273 -11.53 24.26 -14.92
C ASN A 273 -12.72 25.16 -14.51
N ARG A 274 -13.63 24.66 -13.66
CA ARG A 274 -14.80 25.37 -13.12
C ARG A 274 -14.55 25.90 -11.71
N ILE A 275 -13.47 26.67 -11.58
CA ILE A 275 -12.93 27.11 -10.28
C ILE A 275 -13.95 27.91 -9.46
N SER A 276 -14.72 28.79 -10.08
CA SER A 276 -15.72 29.62 -9.38
C SER A 276 -16.85 28.80 -8.76
N GLU A 277 -17.21 27.66 -9.36
CA GLU A 277 -18.23 26.75 -8.84
C GLU A 277 -17.68 25.87 -7.72
N ALA A 278 -16.42 25.43 -7.86
CA ALA A 278 -15.70 24.74 -6.80
C ALA A 278 -15.65 25.62 -5.53
N LEU A 279 -15.29 26.90 -5.65
CA LEU A 279 -15.30 27.86 -4.53
C LEU A 279 -16.66 27.98 -3.86
N LYS A 280 -17.73 28.13 -4.65
CA LYS A 280 -19.09 28.23 -4.12
C LYS A 280 -19.48 26.97 -3.33
N LEU A 281 -19.08 25.79 -3.79
CA LEU A 281 -19.34 24.54 -3.07
C LEU A 281 -18.54 24.44 -1.78
N VAL A 282 -17.25 24.80 -1.80
CA VAL A 282 -16.40 24.80 -0.59
C VAL A 282 -16.95 25.77 0.45
N VAL A 283 -17.32 27.00 0.05
CA VAL A 283 -17.94 27.97 0.96
C VAL A 283 -19.27 27.45 1.51
N ALA A 284 -20.14 26.90 0.66
CA ALA A 284 -21.42 26.36 1.09
C ALA A 284 -21.28 25.16 2.05
N ASN A 285 -20.28 24.31 1.83
CA ASN A 285 -19.96 23.19 2.73
C ASN A 285 -19.34 23.70 4.05
N THR A 286 -18.53 24.75 3.99
CA THR A 286 -17.97 25.42 5.16
C THR A 286 -19.07 26.00 6.05
N ASP A 287 -20.03 26.70 5.47
CA ASP A 287 -21.17 27.23 6.20
C ASP A 287 -22.03 26.13 6.82
N LYS A 288 -22.23 25.00 6.11
CA LYS A 288 -22.96 23.85 6.64
C LYS A 288 -22.23 23.20 7.81
N ASN A 289 -20.91 23.00 7.68
CA ASN A 289 -20.10 22.40 8.72
C ASN A 289 -20.03 23.31 9.97
N LYS A 290 -19.87 24.62 9.76
CA LYS A 290 -19.88 25.62 10.84
C LYS A 290 -21.22 25.62 11.57
N LYS A 291 -22.35 25.66 10.86
CA LYS A 291 -23.68 25.57 11.49
C LYS A 291 -23.89 24.28 12.28
N ALA A 292 -23.36 23.16 11.79
CA ALA A 292 -23.41 21.89 12.51
C ALA A 292 -22.55 21.92 13.79
N GLY A 293 -21.35 22.50 13.73
CA GLY A 293 -20.47 22.73 14.88
C GLY A 293 -21.13 23.65 15.92
N ASP A 294 -21.57 24.84 15.50
CA ASP A 294 -22.22 25.84 16.35
C ASP A 294 -23.48 25.26 17.03
N PHE A 295 -24.25 24.43 16.33
CA PHE A 295 -25.41 23.74 16.91
C PHE A 295 -25.01 22.75 18.00
N LEU A 296 -23.92 21.98 17.80
CA LEU A 296 -23.44 21.00 18.77
C LEU A 296 -22.87 21.67 20.02
N GLU A 297 -22.16 22.78 19.85
CA GLU A 297 -21.64 23.59 20.97
C GLU A 297 -22.79 24.29 21.73
N GLY A 298 -23.70 24.94 21.01
CA GLY A 298 -24.79 25.73 21.60
C GLY A 298 -25.91 24.91 22.26
N SER A 299 -26.10 23.65 21.85
CA SER A 299 -27.18 22.80 22.39
C SER A 299 -26.85 22.14 23.74
N GLY A 300 -25.62 22.27 24.25
CA GLY A 300 -25.18 21.60 25.48
C GLY A 300 -25.06 20.07 25.37
N LEU A 301 -25.39 19.52 24.19
CA LEU A 301 -25.26 18.11 23.83
C LEU A 301 -23.81 17.64 23.84
N GLY A 302 -22.84 18.56 23.70
CA GLY A 302 -21.41 18.28 23.83
C GLY A 302 -21.04 17.59 25.16
N ARG A 303 -21.81 17.71 26.25
CA ARG A 303 -21.48 17.04 27.51
C ARG A 303 -21.52 15.50 27.44
N TRP A 304 -22.14 14.93 26.41
CA TRP A 304 -22.23 13.48 26.25
C TRP A 304 -20.98 12.93 25.56
N PRO A 305 -20.33 11.87 26.09
CA PRO A 305 -19.07 11.34 25.55
C PRO A 305 -19.10 10.98 24.06
N MET A 306 -20.25 10.50 23.58
CA MET A 306 -20.44 10.17 22.16
C MET A 306 -20.53 11.43 21.27
N LEU A 307 -21.07 12.53 21.81
CA LEU A 307 -21.29 13.78 21.09
C LEU A 307 -20.06 14.70 21.12
N ASN A 308 -19.21 14.59 22.16
CA ASN A 308 -17.87 15.18 22.14
C ASN A 308 -17.04 14.72 20.92
N ARG A 309 -17.18 13.46 20.53
CA ARG A 309 -16.52 12.92 19.32
C ARG A 309 -17.09 13.47 18.01
N VAL A 310 -18.30 14.04 18.04
CA VAL A 310 -18.87 14.75 16.88
C VAL A 310 -18.21 16.13 16.71
N GLY A 311 -17.75 16.74 17.81
CA GLY A 311 -16.87 17.91 17.75
C GLY A 311 -15.56 17.61 17.02
N GLU A 312 -14.93 16.47 17.30
CA GLU A 312 -13.74 15.99 16.55
C GLU A 312 -14.05 15.83 15.06
N LEU A 313 -15.19 15.23 14.71
CA LEU A 313 -15.65 15.11 13.32
C LEU A 313 -15.81 16.47 12.65
N SER A 314 -16.40 17.45 13.35
CA SER A 314 -16.57 18.81 12.82
C SER A 314 -15.21 19.49 12.60
N GLY A 315 -14.26 19.29 13.50
CA GLY A 315 -12.88 19.76 13.35
C GLY A 315 -12.12 19.08 12.20
N ILE A 316 -12.37 17.79 11.95
CA ILE A 316 -11.87 17.06 10.78
C ILE A 316 -12.48 17.66 9.50
N ALA A 317 -13.80 17.84 9.46
CA ALA A 317 -14.47 18.45 8.32
C ALA A 317 -14.02 19.91 8.09
N GLY A 318 -13.72 20.66 9.15
CA GLY A 318 -13.15 22.00 9.05
C GLY A 318 -11.78 21.98 8.40
N GLY A 319 -10.89 21.08 8.86
CA GLY A 319 -9.58 20.88 8.24
C GLY A 319 -9.65 20.46 6.78
N VAL A 320 -10.61 19.59 6.43
CA VAL A 320 -10.89 19.19 5.04
C VAL A 320 -11.23 20.41 4.17
N LEU A 321 -12.14 21.26 4.65
CA LEU A 321 -12.58 22.45 3.90
C LEU A 321 -11.49 23.50 3.76
N GLU A 322 -10.65 23.67 4.78
CA GLU A 322 -9.48 24.55 4.70
C GLU A 322 -8.50 24.08 3.62
N ILE A 323 -8.24 22.77 3.53
CA ILE A 323 -7.41 22.17 2.48
C ILE A 323 -8.05 22.39 1.11
N GLU A 324 -9.36 22.18 0.95
CA GLU A 324 -10.05 22.45 -0.31
C GLU A 324 -9.90 23.92 -0.75
N GLY A 325 -10.05 24.88 0.18
CA GLY A 325 -9.83 26.29 -0.11
C GLY A 325 -8.40 26.61 -0.57
N LYS A 326 -7.41 25.98 0.06
CA LYS A 326 -5.99 26.12 -0.34
C LYS A 326 -5.70 25.46 -1.69
N LEU A 327 -6.25 24.29 -1.97
CA LEU A 327 -6.14 23.62 -3.27
C LEU A 327 -6.71 24.47 -4.40
N ILE A 328 -7.82 25.18 -4.16
CA ILE A 328 -8.35 26.11 -5.14
C ILE A 328 -7.41 27.30 -5.34
N THR A 329 -6.84 27.84 -4.26
CA THR A 329 -5.85 28.92 -4.36
C THR A 329 -4.63 28.47 -5.18
N LEU A 330 -4.13 27.25 -4.94
CA LEU A 330 -3.07 26.63 -5.74
C LEU A 330 -3.47 26.50 -7.20
N ALA A 331 -4.67 26.01 -7.50
CA ALA A 331 -5.16 25.90 -8.87
C ALA A 331 -5.21 27.27 -9.57
N THR A 332 -5.65 28.33 -8.88
CA THR A 332 -5.66 29.68 -9.46
C THR A 332 -4.26 30.24 -9.70
N THR A 333 -3.31 30.00 -8.80
CA THR A 333 -1.92 30.44 -8.99
C THR A 333 -1.27 29.68 -10.14
N THR A 334 -1.48 28.36 -10.21
CA THR A 334 -1.02 27.53 -11.34
C THR A 334 -1.63 27.98 -12.66
N GLU A 335 -2.93 28.33 -12.69
CA GLU A 335 -3.58 28.84 -13.90
C GLU A 335 -2.94 30.17 -14.34
N LYS A 336 -2.69 31.11 -13.43
CA LYS A 336 -2.01 32.37 -13.77
C LYS A 336 -0.61 32.14 -14.33
N ILE A 337 0.16 31.25 -13.70
CA ILE A 337 1.49 30.85 -14.16
C ILE A 337 1.39 30.25 -15.58
N ASN A 338 0.44 29.34 -15.79
CA ASN A 338 0.22 28.70 -17.08
C ASN A 338 -0.16 29.71 -18.17
N ARG A 339 -1.03 30.67 -17.86
CA ARG A 339 -1.37 31.76 -18.78
C ARG A 339 -0.17 32.64 -19.06
N ALA A 340 0.64 32.99 -18.07
CA ALA A 340 1.84 33.78 -18.33
C ALA A 340 2.91 33.02 -19.14
N LEU A 341 2.96 31.69 -19.06
CA LEU A 341 3.93 30.87 -19.78
C LEU A 341 3.53 30.62 -21.24
N PHE A 342 2.24 30.42 -21.51
CA PHE A 342 1.73 30.04 -22.83
C PHE A 342 0.89 31.11 -23.54
N GLU A 343 0.40 32.10 -22.81
CA GLU A 343 -0.32 33.26 -23.33
C GLU A 343 0.49 34.55 -23.07
N GLU A 344 0.12 35.64 -23.72
CA GLU A 344 0.75 36.94 -23.48
C GLU A 344 0.23 37.56 -22.17
N GLY A 345 0.81 37.15 -21.04
CA GLY A 345 0.48 37.68 -19.72
C GLY A 345 1.72 38.11 -18.94
N GLU A 346 1.78 39.39 -18.53
CA GLU A 346 2.77 39.84 -17.54
C GLU A 346 2.39 39.32 -16.15
N ILE A 347 3.29 38.57 -15.51
CA ILE A 347 3.14 38.09 -14.15
C ILE A 347 4.39 38.38 -13.34
N ASP A 348 4.20 38.70 -12.06
CA ASP A 348 5.28 38.66 -11.07
C ASP A 348 5.60 37.20 -10.75
N TRP A 349 6.51 36.61 -11.53
CA TRP A 349 6.93 35.22 -11.40
C TRP A 349 7.42 34.89 -10.00
N THR A 350 8.25 35.75 -9.43
CA THR A 350 8.83 35.55 -8.10
C THR A 350 7.73 35.54 -7.04
N GLY A 351 6.84 36.54 -7.09
CA GLY A 351 5.74 36.65 -6.14
C GLY A 351 4.74 35.50 -6.25
N GLU A 352 4.38 35.06 -7.46
CA GLU A 352 3.40 33.98 -7.63
C GLU A 352 4.00 32.58 -7.38
N LEU A 353 5.29 32.34 -7.69
CA LEU A 353 5.97 31.10 -7.32
C LEU A 353 6.15 30.99 -5.80
N LEU A 354 6.56 32.07 -5.11
CA LEU A 354 6.63 32.08 -3.64
C LEU A 354 5.27 31.78 -3.02
N LYS A 355 4.20 32.43 -3.50
CA LYS A 355 2.83 32.13 -3.05
C LYS A 355 2.43 30.68 -3.33
N LEU A 356 2.88 30.10 -4.44
CA LEU A 356 2.60 28.71 -4.78
C LEU A 356 3.28 27.78 -3.77
N THR A 357 4.58 27.98 -3.52
CA THR A 357 5.38 27.21 -2.56
C THR A 357 4.81 27.32 -1.14
N ASP A 358 4.53 28.53 -0.65
CA ASP A 358 3.96 28.75 0.68
C ASP A 358 2.60 28.05 0.83
N ASN A 359 1.73 28.17 -0.17
CA ASN A 359 0.42 27.51 -0.13
C ASN A 359 0.54 25.98 -0.21
N MET A 360 1.54 25.44 -0.92
CA MET A 360 1.77 23.99 -0.95
C MET A 360 2.28 23.48 0.39
N GLU A 361 3.23 24.16 1.00
CA GLU A 361 3.75 23.82 2.33
C GLU A 361 2.64 23.86 3.39
N GLU A 362 1.85 24.94 3.44
CA GLU A 362 0.70 25.03 4.34
C GLU A 362 -0.32 23.91 4.09
N THR A 363 -0.58 23.58 2.83
CA THR A 363 -1.49 22.48 2.46
C THR A 363 -0.95 21.13 2.92
N GLU A 364 0.35 20.90 2.76
CA GLU A 364 1.04 19.68 3.18
C GLU A 364 0.94 19.49 4.69
N ILE A 365 1.27 20.52 5.46
CA ILE A 365 1.18 20.51 6.94
C ILE A 365 -0.25 20.21 7.38
N LYS A 366 -1.25 20.93 6.82
CA LYS A 366 -2.66 20.74 7.19
C LYS A 366 -3.18 19.36 6.82
N ALA A 367 -2.83 18.85 5.64
CA ALA A 367 -3.23 17.53 5.21
C ALA A 367 -2.56 16.44 6.05
N GLY A 368 -1.30 16.61 6.47
CA GLY A 368 -0.63 15.73 7.43
C GLY A 368 -1.37 15.66 8.77
N ILE A 369 -1.75 16.81 9.33
CA ILE A 369 -2.56 16.90 10.56
C ILE A 369 -3.92 16.20 10.36
N LEU A 370 -4.57 16.44 9.21
CA LEU A 370 -5.85 15.83 8.88
C LEU A 370 -5.76 14.31 8.80
N VAL A 371 -4.70 13.76 8.17
CA VAL A 371 -4.44 12.31 8.13
C VAL A 371 -4.31 11.75 9.53
N GLY A 372 -3.57 12.42 10.42
CA GLY A 372 -3.47 12.03 11.83
C GLY A 372 -4.84 11.97 12.52
N ARG A 373 -5.66 13.01 12.36
CA ARG A 373 -7.02 13.05 12.93
C ARG A 373 -7.95 11.98 12.33
N LEU A 374 -7.84 11.70 11.03
CA LEU A 374 -8.61 10.63 10.38
C LEU A 374 -8.20 9.24 10.88
N GLN A 375 -6.92 9.02 11.18
CA GLN A 375 -6.45 7.77 11.79
C GLN A 375 -7.00 7.59 13.21
N GLU A 376 -7.10 8.67 13.99
CA GLU A 376 -7.74 8.66 15.31
C GLU A 376 -9.25 8.36 15.18
N LEU A 377 -9.93 9.02 14.25
CA LEU A 377 -11.34 8.79 13.93
C LEU A 377 -11.61 7.32 13.58
N LYS A 378 -10.74 6.70 12.78
CA LYS A 378 -10.84 5.29 12.39
C LYS A 378 -10.92 4.34 13.59
N ARG A 379 -10.30 4.67 14.73
CA ARG A 379 -10.29 3.80 15.92
C ARG A 379 -11.69 3.60 16.48
N TRP A 380 -12.54 4.62 16.44
CA TRP A 380 -13.84 4.60 17.10
C TRP A 380 -15.04 4.63 16.16
N ILE A 381 -14.86 4.95 14.88
CA ILE A 381 -15.95 4.98 13.91
C ILE A 381 -16.55 3.57 13.69
N PRO A 382 -17.88 3.43 13.49
CA PRO A 382 -18.51 2.15 13.17
C PRO A 382 -17.84 1.45 11.98
N GLY A 383 -17.76 0.12 12.05
CA GLY A 383 -17.06 -0.70 11.04
C GLY A 383 -17.51 -0.46 9.60
N ARG A 384 -18.78 -0.10 9.39
CA ARG A 384 -19.37 0.22 8.07
C ARG A 384 -18.75 1.45 7.38
N TRP A 385 -18.06 2.33 8.11
CA TRP A 385 -17.47 3.56 7.58
C TRP A 385 -15.93 3.53 7.57
N LYS A 386 -15.32 2.51 8.18
CA LYS A 386 -13.86 2.34 8.18
C LYS A 386 -13.28 2.24 6.76
N PRO A 387 -13.89 1.51 5.80
CA PRO A 387 -13.37 1.44 4.44
C PRO A 387 -13.30 2.79 3.73
N GLU A 388 -14.27 3.67 3.97
CA GLU A 388 -14.34 5.01 3.39
C GLU A 388 -13.28 5.93 4.01
N VAL A 389 -13.12 5.88 5.34
CA VAL A 389 -12.04 6.62 6.04
C VAL A 389 -10.67 6.14 5.57
N ASP A 390 -10.48 4.83 5.42
CA ASP A 390 -9.23 4.26 4.90
C ASP A 390 -8.94 4.71 3.47
N ARG A 391 -9.96 4.82 2.63
CA ARG A 391 -9.83 5.36 1.28
C ARG A 391 -9.42 6.82 1.33
N ALA A 392 -10.09 7.64 2.14
CA ALA A 392 -9.78 9.05 2.30
C ALA A 392 -8.33 9.26 2.78
N ILE A 393 -7.89 8.52 3.80
CA ILE A 393 -6.51 8.57 4.29
C ILE A 393 -5.51 8.25 3.17
N ARG A 394 -5.73 7.16 2.43
CA ARG A 394 -4.83 6.77 1.33
C ARG A 394 -4.78 7.83 0.23
N THR A 395 -5.93 8.33 -0.20
CA THR A 395 -6.00 9.37 -1.24
C THR A 395 -5.30 10.65 -0.79
N ILE A 396 -5.49 11.07 0.46
CA ILE A 396 -4.79 12.26 0.98
C ILE A 396 -3.28 12.01 1.04
N SER A 397 -2.83 10.86 1.53
CA SER A 397 -1.39 10.52 1.59
C SER A 397 -0.74 10.44 0.21
N GLU A 398 -1.38 9.82 -0.78
CA GLU A 398 -0.89 9.76 -2.16
C GLU A 398 -0.77 11.16 -2.79
N LYS A 399 -1.75 12.04 -2.52
CA LYS A 399 -1.72 13.43 -3.00
C LYS A 399 -0.69 14.28 -2.26
N LEU A 400 -0.45 14.02 -0.98
CA LEU A 400 0.62 14.65 -0.20
C LEU A 400 2.00 14.31 -0.74
N GLU A 401 2.24 13.04 -1.08
CA GLU A 401 3.52 12.64 -1.68
C GLU A 401 3.77 13.36 -3.02
N MET A 402 2.71 13.52 -3.83
CA MET A 402 2.79 14.28 -5.08
C MET A 402 3.04 15.77 -4.84
N ALA A 403 2.38 16.36 -3.84
CA ALA A 403 2.59 17.75 -3.44
C ALA A 403 4.03 17.98 -2.96
N GLY A 404 4.60 17.06 -2.17
CA GLY A 404 6.00 17.11 -1.73
C GLY A 404 6.98 17.12 -2.91
N LYS A 405 6.78 16.24 -3.89
CA LYS A 405 7.60 16.24 -5.13
C LYS A 405 7.48 17.56 -5.91
N PHE A 406 6.30 18.15 -5.94
CA PHE A 406 6.11 19.45 -6.60
C PHE A 406 6.73 20.59 -5.81
N ARG A 407 6.71 20.55 -4.48
CA ARG A 407 7.39 21.53 -3.63
C ARG A 407 8.89 21.53 -3.91
N ASP A 408 9.52 20.35 -3.95
CA ASP A 408 10.94 20.22 -4.29
C ASP A 408 11.22 20.79 -5.69
N LEU A 409 10.32 20.57 -6.64
CA LEU A 409 10.40 21.19 -7.97
C LEU A 409 10.26 22.72 -7.88
N SER A 410 9.33 23.23 -7.07
CA SER A 410 9.06 24.67 -6.95
C SER A 410 10.25 25.47 -6.41
N GLU A 411 11.14 24.86 -5.63
CA GLU A 411 12.40 25.48 -5.20
C GLU A 411 13.40 25.62 -6.38
N THR A 412 13.38 24.67 -7.31
CA THR A 412 14.27 24.68 -8.49
C THR A 412 13.74 25.49 -9.67
N VAL A 413 12.42 25.66 -9.78
CA VAL A 413 11.78 26.39 -10.90
C VAL A 413 12.29 27.82 -11.02
N PRO A 414 12.41 28.64 -9.96
CA PRO A 414 13.00 29.97 -10.05
C PRO A 414 14.40 29.97 -10.63
N GLU A 415 15.22 28.97 -10.28
CA GLU A 415 16.56 28.81 -10.83
C GLU A 415 16.52 28.46 -12.32
N ILE A 416 15.62 27.57 -12.73
CA ILE A 416 15.39 27.17 -14.13
C ILE A 416 14.86 28.35 -14.96
N LEU A 417 14.11 29.25 -14.35
CA LEU A 417 13.58 30.44 -15.03
C LEU A 417 14.56 31.62 -15.00
N GLY A 418 15.72 31.49 -14.34
CA GLY A 418 16.69 32.58 -14.22
C GLY A 418 16.19 33.78 -13.39
N LEU A 419 15.24 33.55 -12.48
CA LEU A 419 14.67 34.61 -11.63
C LEU A 419 15.67 35.15 -10.60
N ASP A 420 16.80 34.46 -10.40
CA ASP A 420 17.92 34.92 -9.58
C ASP A 420 18.79 36.01 -10.25
N GLY A 421 18.37 36.48 -11.44
CA GLY A 421 19.07 37.51 -12.21
C GLY A 421 20.30 36.99 -12.96
N LYS A 422 20.54 35.67 -12.94
CA LYS A 422 21.60 35.04 -13.74
C LYS A 422 21.04 34.62 -15.09
N ARG A 423 21.79 34.90 -16.15
CA ARG A 423 21.48 34.37 -17.47
C ARG A 423 21.66 32.85 -17.46
N ARG A 424 20.68 32.12 -18.00
CA ARG A 424 20.69 30.66 -18.07
C ARG A 424 20.64 30.25 -19.53
N GLU A 425 21.55 29.38 -19.94
CA GLU A 425 21.58 28.81 -21.30
C GLU A 425 21.27 27.32 -21.20
N TYR A 426 20.15 26.89 -21.78
CA TYR A 426 19.69 25.52 -21.80
C TYR A 426 19.96 24.91 -23.18
N MET A 427 20.68 23.79 -23.20
CA MET A 427 20.79 22.96 -24.40
C MET A 427 19.63 21.97 -24.44
N VAL A 428 18.66 22.23 -25.31
CA VAL A 428 17.52 21.35 -25.56
C VAL A 428 17.91 20.34 -26.63
N LEU A 429 17.95 19.07 -26.27
CA LEU A 429 18.29 17.98 -27.19
C LEU A 429 16.98 17.36 -27.70
N LEU A 430 16.76 17.41 -29.02
CA LEU A 430 15.57 16.86 -29.65
C LEU A 430 15.90 15.49 -30.23
N GLN A 431 15.26 14.47 -29.67
CA GLN A 431 15.43 13.08 -30.08
C GLN A 431 14.14 12.56 -30.73
N ASN A 432 14.28 11.88 -31.87
CA ASN A 432 13.16 11.24 -32.55
C ASN A 432 12.79 9.95 -31.81
N GLU A 433 11.52 9.79 -31.43
CA GLU A 433 11.02 8.58 -30.76
C GLU A 433 11.24 7.31 -31.61
N MET A 434 11.14 7.43 -32.95
CA MET A 434 11.40 6.32 -33.88
C MET A 434 12.87 5.88 -33.95
N GLU A 435 13.79 6.70 -33.41
CA GLU A 435 15.23 6.41 -33.37
C GLU A 435 15.71 6.05 -31.97
N ILE A 436 14.82 5.92 -30.98
CA ILE A 436 15.16 5.42 -29.65
C ILE A 436 15.44 3.92 -29.75
N ARG A 437 16.71 3.54 -29.56
CA ARG A 437 17.17 2.14 -29.54
C ARG A 437 17.63 1.81 -28.13
N ALA A 438 17.59 0.53 -27.76
CA ALA A 438 18.11 0.06 -26.46
C ALA A 438 19.59 0.42 -26.22
N THR A 439 20.35 0.70 -27.29
CA THR A 439 21.75 1.13 -27.26
C THR A 439 21.95 2.65 -27.22
N GLY A 440 20.88 3.42 -27.00
CA GLY A 440 20.87 4.87 -27.20
C GLY A 440 20.47 5.22 -28.63
N GLY A 441 19.58 6.21 -28.78
CA GLY A 441 19.19 6.75 -30.07
C GLY A 441 20.09 7.90 -30.53
N PHE A 442 19.91 8.33 -31.77
CA PHE A 442 20.67 9.46 -32.33
C PHE A 442 19.99 10.79 -31.96
N ILE A 443 20.77 11.76 -31.49
CA ILE A 443 20.26 13.13 -31.29
C ILE A 443 20.35 13.85 -32.64
N GLY A 444 19.22 13.93 -33.33
CA GLY A 444 19.16 14.52 -34.68
C GLY A 444 19.27 16.05 -34.69
N SER A 445 18.91 16.71 -33.59
CA SER A 445 18.98 18.17 -33.49
C SER A 445 19.11 18.65 -32.05
N TYR A 446 19.67 19.85 -31.88
CA TYR A 446 19.71 20.56 -30.61
C TYR A 446 19.29 22.01 -30.81
N ALA A 447 18.77 22.62 -29.75
CA ALA A 447 18.49 24.05 -29.67
C ALA A 447 19.15 24.62 -28.41
N ILE A 448 19.54 25.88 -28.45
CA ILE A 448 19.98 26.62 -27.27
C ILE A 448 18.88 27.62 -26.93
N LEU A 449 18.32 27.50 -25.73
CA LEU A 449 17.36 28.43 -25.15
C LEU A 449 18.12 29.30 -24.14
N SER A 450 18.17 30.62 -24.32
CA SER A 450 19.03 31.53 -23.55
C SER A 450 18.30 32.73 -22.98
#